data_AF-A0A6P9AX27-F1
#
_entry.id   AF-A0A6P9AX27-F1
#
_cell.length_a   1.000
_cell.length_b   1.000
_cell.length_c   1.000
_cell.angle_alpha   90.00
_cell.angle_beta   90.00
_cell.angle_gamma   90.00
#
_symmetry.space_group_name_H-M   'P 1'
#
loop_
_entity.id
_entity.type
_entity.pdbx_description
1 polymer ?
#
loop_
_entity_poly.entity_id
_entity_poly.type
_entity_poly.pdbx_seq_one_letter_code
_entity_poly.pdbx_strand_id
1 'polypeptide(L)'
;MVAQLKEHLLRPLQYIGKKKIDQIAVDYVSKLLGLICRMMENVWRKYSPCSLALSFRQPEKANEAVVFHIMCRILQAASGMCLPLPPGFHTRHLEVGMRCFPLHTVLQYIDHGVLHLTEKNVLNLWK
;
A
#
# COMPACT_ATOMS: atom_id res chain seq x y z
N MET A 1 7.32 5.28 12.76
CA MET A 1 8.58 5.28 11.97
C MET A 1 9.43 6.54 12.13
N VAL A 2 9.03 7.74 11.68
CA VAL A 2 9.93 8.93 11.70
C VAL A 2 10.52 9.21 13.10
N ALA A 3 9.68 9.16 14.14
CA ALA A 3 10.12 9.35 15.53
C ALA A 3 11.12 8.26 15.99
N GLN A 4 10.82 6.99 15.69
CA GLN A 4 11.71 5.87 16.00
C GLN A 4 13.06 6.00 15.26
N LEU A 5 13.04 6.32 13.97
CA LEU A 5 14.25 6.53 13.17
C LEU A 5 15.08 7.69 13.71
N LYS A 6 14.43 8.80 14.08
CA LYS A 6 15.07 9.95 14.73
C LYS A 6 15.77 9.52 16.04
N GLU A 7 15.08 8.79 16.91
CA GLU A 7 15.67 8.28 18.16
C GLU A 7 16.86 7.35 17.90
N HIS A 8 16.75 6.47 16.90
CA HIS A 8 17.83 5.59 16.50
C HIS A 8 19.04 6.37 15.95
N LEU A 9 18.83 7.44 15.17
CA LEU A 9 19.90 8.27 14.60
C LEU A 9 20.53 9.21 15.64
N LEU A 10 19.78 9.63 16.66
CA LEU A 10 20.29 10.48 17.75
C LEU A 10 21.34 9.78 18.60
N ARG A 11 21.29 8.44 18.73
CA ARG A 11 22.31 7.70 19.49
C ARG A 11 23.71 7.76 18.86
N PRO A 12 23.91 7.42 17.58
CA PRO A 12 25.21 7.46 16.92
C PRO A 12 25.63 8.86 16.41
N LEU A 13 24.70 9.75 16.10
CA LEU A 13 24.99 11.01 15.38
C LEU A 13 24.79 12.27 16.24
N GLN A 14 25.10 12.21 17.54
CA GLN A 14 24.86 13.31 18.50
C GLN A 14 25.46 14.65 18.05
N TYR A 15 26.56 14.63 17.27
CA TYR A 15 27.28 15.80 16.77
C TYR A 15 26.64 16.50 15.55
N ILE A 16 25.72 15.83 14.84
CA ILE A 16 25.14 16.34 13.57
C ILE A 16 24.05 17.41 13.80
N GLY A 17 23.60 17.56 15.06
CA GLY A 17 22.57 18.51 15.46
C GLY A 17 21.15 17.99 15.20
N LYS A 18 20.28 18.17 16.20
CA LYS A 18 18.91 17.59 16.22
C LYS A 18 18.09 17.96 14.97
N LYS A 19 18.16 19.21 14.50
CA LYS A 19 17.42 19.67 13.31
C LYS A 19 17.80 18.91 12.03
N LYS A 20 19.09 18.60 11.86
CA LYS A 20 19.58 17.89 10.66
C LYS A 20 19.19 16.42 10.70
N ILE A 21 19.19 15.81 11.88
CA ILE A 21 18.68 14.44 12.07
C ILE A 21 17.17 14.37 11.78
N ASP A 22 16.40 15.34 12.25
CA ASP A 22 14.97 15.43 11.98
C ASP A 22 14.71 15.51 10.47
N GLN A 23 15.45 16.37 9.77
CA GLN A 23 15.36 16.50 8.32
C GLN A 23 15.74 15.20 7.59
N ILE A 24 16.79 14.51 8.01
CA ILE A 24 17.21 13.23 7.43
C ILE A 24 16.12 12.17 7.61
N ALA A 25 15.54 12.05 8.80
CA ALA A 25 14.51 11.06 9.09
C ALA A 25 13.25 11.30 8.24
N VAL A 26 12.81 12.56 8.11
CA VAL A 26 11.66 12.92 7.27
C VAL A 26 11.95 12.70 5.79
N ASP A 27 13.11 13.16 5.29
CA ASP A 27 13.49 13.02 3.88
C ASP A 27 13.62 11.55 3.47
N TYR A 28 14.23 10.72 4.34
CA TYR A 28 14.34 9.29 4.11
C TYR A 28 12.97 8.61 3.99
N VAL A 29 12.07 8.85 4.95
CA VAL A 29 10.72 8.27 4.92
C VAL A 29 9.91 8.77 3.72
N SER A 30 10.04 10.05 3.36
CA SER A 30 9.40 10.64 2.18
C SER A 30 9.87 9.98 0.88
N LYS A 31 11.19 9.76 0.74
CA LYS A 31 11.77 9.07 -0.43
C LYS A 31 11.28 7.63 -0.54
N LEU A 32 11.22 6.90 0.58
CA LEU A 32 10.69 5.54 0.60
C LEU A 32 9.22 5.48 0.17
N LEU A 33 8.38 6.37 0.71
CA LEU A 33 6.98 6.48 0.30
C LEU A 33 6.87 6.81 -1.19
N GLY A 34 7.69 7.74 -1.68
CA GLY A 34 7.76 8.09 -3.10
C GLY A 34 8.15 6.91 -4.00
N LEU A 35 9.07 6.05 -3.56
CA LEU A 35 9.43 4.83 -4.28
C LEU A 35 8.26 3.84 -4.33
N ILE A 36 7.55 3.63 -3.22
CA ILE A 36 6.37 2.75 -3.21
C ILE A 36 5.28 3.30 -4.14
N CYS A 37 5.02 4.60 -4.13
CA CYS A 37 4.07 5.23 -5.07
C CYS A 37 4.47 4.98 -6.52
N ARG A 38 5.74 5.21 -6.88
CA ARG A 38 6.24 4.97 -8.24
C ARG A 38 6.17 3.50 -8.65
N MET A 39 6.45 2.59 -7.72
CA MET A 39 6.28 1.15 -7.96
C MET A 39 4.82 0.84 -8.28
N MET A 40 3.88 1.35 -7.49
CA MET A 40 2.44 1.18 -7.72
C MET A 40 1.99 1.78 -9.04
N GLU A 41 2.47 2.98 -9.40
CA GLU A 41 2.18 3.62 -10.69
C GLU A 41 2.68 2.79 -11.87
N ASN A 42 3.89 2.24 -11.78
CA ASN A 42 4.46 1.39 -12.82
C ASN A 42 3.71 0.06 -12.96
N VAL A 43 3.33 -0.54 -11.83
CA VAL A 43 2.49 -1.76 -11.80
C VAL A 43 1.14 -1.47 -12.46
N TRP A 44 0.51 -0.35 -12.10
CA TRP A 44 -0.76 0.06 -12.70
C TRP A 44 -0.61 0.32 -14.20
N ARG A 45 0.41 1.05 -14.64
CA ARG A 45 0.66 1.31 -16.07
C ARG A 45 0.94 0.03 -16.86
N LYS A 46 1.61 -0.95 -16.24
CA LYS A 46 1.99 -2.20 -16.90
C LYS A 46 0.82 -3.18 -17.04
N TYR A 47 -0.01 -3.27 -16.01
CA TYR A 47 -1.09 -4.29 -15.95
C TYR A 47 -2.49 -3.70 -16.16
N SER A 48 -2.64 -2.37 -16.19
CA SER A 48 -3.93 -1.72 -16.43
C SER A 48 -3.91 -0.89 -17.72
N PRO A 49 -4.54 -1.37 -18.81
CA PRO A 49 -5.16 -0.48 -19.76
C PRO A 49 -6.54 -0.05 -19.21
N CYS A 50 -6.90 1.22 -19.38
CA CYS A 50 -8.22 1.75 -19.04
C CYS A 50 -9.35 0.87 -19.59
N SER A 51 -10.32 0.51 -18.75
CA SER A 51 -11.70 0.45 -19.18
C SER A 51 -12.66 0.51 -18.00
N LEU A 52 -13.41 1.60 -17.96
CA LEU A 52 -14.61 1.81 -17.17
C LEU A 52 -15.79 1.01 -17.78
N ALA A 53 -15.53 -0.13 -18.43
CA ALA A 53 -16.55 -0.98 -19.02
C ALA A 53 -16.70 -2.24 -18.18
N LEU A 54 -17.89 -2.41 -17.62
CA LEU A 54 -18.43 -3.64 -17.07
C LEU A 54 -18.47 -4.74 -18.15
N SER A 55 -17.32 -5.30 -18.53
CA SER A 55 -17.22 -6.35 -19.54
C SER A 55 -16.88 -7.68 -18.88
N PHE A 56 -17.91 -8.51 -18.75
CA PHE A 56 -17.86 -9.84 -18.19
C PHE A 56 -17.22 -10.82 -19.19
N ARG A 57 -15.87 -10.92 -19.28
CA ARG A 57 -15.11 -12.17 -19.55
C ARG A 57 -13.58 -11.95 -19.68
N GLN A 58 -12.88 -12.38 -18.62
CA GLN A 58 -11.65 -13.19 -18.53
C GLN A 58 -10.21 -12.58 -18.53
N PRO A 59 -9.70 -11.71 -19.44
CA PRO A 59 -8.30 -11.23 -19.34
C PRO A 59 -8.06 -10.15 -18.27
N GLU A 60 -9.02 -9.25 -18.04
CA GLU A 60 -8.87 -8.11 -17.13
C GLU A 60 -8.75 -8.53 -15.65
N LYS A 61 -9.42 -9.62 -15.28
CA LYS A 61 -9.33 -10.21 -13.92
C LYS A 61 -7.95 -10.78 -13.61
N ALA A 62 -7.26 -11.33 -14.60
CA ALA A 62 -5.92 -11.89 -14.40
C ALA A 62 -4.90 -10.76 -14.13
N ASN A 63 -5.03 -9.64 -14.82
CA ASN A 63 -4.18 -8.47 -14.59
C ASN A 63 -4.45 -7.82 -13.24
N GLU A 64 -5.72 -7.61 -12.86
CA GLU A 64 -6.07 -7.07 -11.54
C GLU A 64 -5.60 -8.00 -10.42
N ALA A 65 -5.68 -9.34 -10.60
CA ALA A 65 -5.15 -10.30 -9.63
C ALA A 65 -3.62 -10.22 -9.48
N VAL A 66 -2.89 -9.96 -10.57
CA VAL A 66 -1.44 -9.69 -10.51
C VAL A 66 -1.15 -8.40 -9.74
N VAL A 67 -1.92 -7.32 -10.01
CA VAL A 67 -1.81 -6.06 -9.26
C VAL A 67 -2.07 -6.31 -7.77
N PHE A 68 -3.14 -7.03 -7.43
CA PHE A 68 -3.47 -7.41 -6.05
C PHE A 68 -2.31 -8.16 -5.39
N HIS A 69 -1.77 -9.18 -6.05
CA HIS A 69 -0.66 -9.96 -5.50
C HIS A 69 0.57 -9.09 -5.25
N ILE A 70 0.90 -8.18 -6.17
CA ILE A 70 2.01 -7.23 -5.99
C ILE A 70 1.75 -6.30 -4.79
N MET A 71 0.51 -5.82 -4.62
CA MET A 71 0.13 -5.03 -3.44
C MET A 71 0.31 -5.81 -2.14
N CYS A 72 -0.07 -7.09 -2.09
CA CYS A 72 0.18 -7.97 -0.93
C CYS A 72 1.69 -8.08 -0.63
N ARG A 73 2.53 -8.25 -1.67
CA ARG A 73 3.98 -8.34 -1.49
C ARG A 73 4.59 -7.03 -0.97
N ILE A 74 4.11 -5.88 -1.46
CA ILE A 74 4.51 -4.57 -0.95
C ILE A 74 4.09 -4.40 0.51
N LEU A 75 2.84 -4.74 0.86
CA LEU A 75 2.34 -4.69 2.23
C LEU A 75 3.18 -5.55 3.17
N GLN A 76 3.46 -6.79 2.79
CA GLN A 76 4.27 -7.72 3.58
C GLN A 76 5.71 -7.19 3.77
N ALA A 77 6.33 -6.69 2.70
CA ALA A 77 7.68 -6.14 2.77
C ALA A 77 7.73 -4.86 3.61
N ALA A 78 6.76 -3.96 3.45
CA ALA A 78 6.65 -2.73 4.23
C ALA A 78 6.44 -3.04 5.71
N SER A 79 5.55 -3.97 6.04
CA SER A 79 5.32 -4.42 7.41
C SER A 79 6.57 -5.02 8.04
N GLY A 80 7.27 -5.93 7.34
CA GLY A 80 8.51 -6.55 7.82
C GLY A 80 9.67 -5.56 8.02
N MET A 81 9.69 -4.45 7.28
CA MET A 81 10.67 -3.38 7.42
C MET A 81 10.17 -2.21 8.29
N CYS A 82 9.00 -2.33 8.92
CA CYS A 82 8.32 -1.27 9.67
C CYS A 82 8.07 0.03 8.87
N LEU A 83 8.08 -0.04 7.52
CA LEU A 83 7.91 1.10 6.63
C LEU A 83 6.44 1.54 6.58
N PRO A 84 6.15 2.86 6.56
CA PRO A 84 4.81 3.34 6.31
C PRO A 84 4.41 3.06 4.86
N LEU A 85 3.13 2.87 4.65
CA LEU A 85 2.54 2.81 3.32
C LEU A 85 2.04 4.18 2.88
N PRO A 86 1.98 4.44 1.56
CA PRO A 86 1.37 5.65 1.04
C PRO A 86 -0.09 5.83 1.51
N PRO A 87 -0.53 7.07 1.72
CA PRO A 87 -1.94 7.36 1.97
C PRO A 87 -2.84 6.76 0.89
N GLY A 88 -3.95 6.13 1.29
CA GLY A 88 -4.90 5.50 0.36
C GLY A 88 -4.48 4.13 -0.18
N PHE A 89 -3.30 3.60 0.20
CA PHE A 89 -2.87 2.26 -0.21
C PHE A 89 -3.91 1.19 0.18
N HIS A 90 -4.36 1.17 1.43
CA HIS A 90 -5.34 0.19 1.90
C HIS A 90 -6.69 0.30 1.19
N THR A 91 -7.16 1.53 0.92
CA THR A 91 -8.39 1.76 0.16
C THR A 91 -8.29 1.17 -1.24
N ARG A 92 -7.20 1.44 -1.97
CA ARG A 92 -6.98 0.86 -3.30
C ARG A 92 -6.81 -0.65 -3.24
N HIS A 93 -6.12 -1.17 -2.22
CA HIS A 93 -5.90 -2.60 -2.05
C HIS A 93 -7.23 -3.36 -1.91
N LEU A 94 -8.14 -2.82 -1.10
CA LEU A 94 -9.49 -3.35 -0.93
C LEU A 94 -10.34 -3.18 -2.19
N GLU A 95 -10.28 -2.04 -2.87
CA GLU A 95 -10.98 -1.81 -4.15
C GLU A 95 -10.56 -2.83 -5.22
N VAL A 96 -9.25 -3.11 -5.36
CA VAL A 96 -8.74 -4.14 -6.27
C VAL A 96 -9.16 -5.54 -5.81
N GLY A 97 -9.08 -5.85 -4.51
CA GLY A 97 -9.50 -7.13 -3.96
C GLY A 97 -10.97 -7.47 -4.24
N MET A 98 -11.86 -6.47 -4.08
CA MET A 98 -13.29 -6.60 -4.38
C MET A 98 -13.60 -6.86 -5.87
N ARG A 99 -12.71 -6.44 -6.78
CA ARG A 99 -12.85 -6.73 -8.22
C ARG A 99 -12.29 -8.11 -8.59
N CYS A 100 -11.23 -8.54 -7.90
CA CYS A 100 -10.54 -9.80 -8.16
C CYS A 100 -11.28 -11.01 -7.61
N PHE A 101 -11.93 -10.88 -6.45
CA PHE A 101 -12.42 -12.01 -5.67
C PHE A 101 -13.89 -11.88 -5.29
N PRO A 102 -14.60 -13.01 -5.10
CA PRO A 102 -15.93 -12.99 -4.49
C PRO A 102 -15.86 -12.51 -3.03
N LEU A 103 -16.98 -11.97 -2.54
CA LEU A 103 -17.08 -11.34 -1.22
C LEU A 103 -16.54 -12.22 -0.07
N HIS A 104 -16.87 -13.51 -0.05
CA HIS A 104 -16.40 -14.41 1.02
C HIS A 104 -14.88 -14.49 1.12
N THR A 105 -14.17 -14.50 -0.02
CA THR A 105 -12.70 -14.50 -0.05
C THR A 105 -12.15 -13.15 0.42
N VAL A 106 -12.80 -12.05 0.07
CA VAL A 106 -12.40 -10.72 0.56
C VAL A 106 -12.57 -10.63 2.07
N LEU A 107 -13.67 -11.13 2.62
CA LEU A 107 -13.88 -11.20 4.08
C LEU A 107 -12.79 -12.03 4.76
N GLN A 108 -12.42 -13.18 4.20
CA GLN A 108 -11.28 -13.94 4.70
C GLN A 108 -9.99 -13.12 4.72
N TYR A 109 -9.66 -12.37 3.65
CA TYR A 109 -8.49 -11.50 3.66
C TYR A 109 -8.56 -10.38 4.70
N ILE A 110 -9.77 -9.90 5.04
CA ILE A 110 -9.97 -8.94 6.13
C ILE A 110 -9.71 -9.61 7.48
N ASP A 111 -10.27 -10.80 7.71
CA ASP A 111 -10.09 -11.56 8.94
C ASP A 111 -8.61 -11.88 9.20
N HIS A 112 -7.84 -12.16 8.14
CA HIS A 112 -6.40 -12.41 8.21
C HIS A 112 -5.55 -11.12 8.28
N GLY A 113 -6.16 -9.93 8.29
CA GLY A 113 -5.45 -8.65 8.38
C GLY A 113 -4.67 -8.24 7.13
N VAL A 114 -4.95 -8.84 5.97
CA VAL A 114 -4.32 -8.48 4.69
C VAL A 114 -5.03 -7.27 4.07
N LEU A 115 -6.36 -7.25 4.17
CA LEU A 115 -7.19 -6.13 3.74
C LEU A 115 -7.72 -5.39 4.96
N HIS A 116 -7.70 -4.06 4.88
CA HIS A 116 -8.23 -3.22 5.94
C HIS A 116 -9.48 -2.50 5.46
N LEU A 117 -10.54 -2.63 6.25
CA LEU A 117 -11.75 -1.84 6.07
C LEU A 117 -11.43 -0.38 6.32
N THR A 118 -11.68 0.45 5.31
CA THR A 118 -11.63 1.91 5.42
C THR A 118 -13.06 2.44 5.42
N GLU A 119 -13.31 3.55 6.11
CA GLU A 119 -14.65 4.13 6.26
C GLU A 119 -15.41 4.25 4.92
N LYS A 120 -14.69 4.66 3.86
CA LYS A 120 -15.22 4.76 2.50
C LYS A 120 -15.74 3.44 1.94
N ASN A 121 -15.10 2.32 2.29
CA ASN A 121 -15.38 1.01 1.71
C ASN A 121 -16.36 0.18 2.55
N VAL A 122 -16.55 0.50 3.84
CA VAL A 122 -17.59 -0.11 4.69
C VAL A 122 -18.98 0.09 4.07
N LEU A 123 -19.25 1.29 3.54
CA LEU A 123 -20.51 1.63 2.85
C LEU A 123 -20.74 0.83 1.57
N ASN A 124 -19.69 0.36 0.91
CA ASN A 124 -19.79 -0.42 -0.33
C ASN A 124 -20.10 -1.90 -0.07
N LEU A 125 -19.87 -2.40 1.16
CA LEU A 125 -20.17 -3.79 1.54
C LEU A 125 -21.63 -3.98 1.96
N TRP A 126 -22.33 -2.90 2.30
CA TRP A 126 -23.72 -2.91 2.76
C TRP A 126 -24.75 -2.68 1.64
N LYS A 127 -24.29 -2.43 0.40
CA LYS A 127 -25.14 -2.28 -0.78
C LYS A 127 -25.11 -3.55 -1.63
#